data_AF-A0A803QC30-F1
#
_entry.id   AF-A0A803QC30-F1
#
_cell.length_a   1.000
_cell.length_b   1.000
_cell.length_c   1.000
_cell.angle_alpha   90.00
_cell.angle_beta   90.00
_cell.angle_gamma   90.00
#
_symmetry.space_group_name_H-M   'P 1'
#
loop_
_entity.id
_entity.type
_entity.pdbx_description
1 polymer ?
#
loop_
_entity_poly.entity_id
_entity_poly.type
_entity_poly.pdbx_seq_one_letter_code
_entity_poly.pdbx_strand_id
1 'polypeptide(L)'
;MLDCCEPLEKIKSEGITFGKVACLAHCNGAKVDAFRTNGSSIEEFRKFVILCSASENCHLITSYHRGHFKQTGSGHFSPIGGYHAGRDMVLISDVAQFKYPPHWVPLTLLWDTMGTIDKATGHPRGYMIISRLERAPSVLYTVSSRHESWNSVAMYLTEDVPFLLKLEDLKDIQHVLSVIFISPLADLREFIKWIAEIRILEDGNLILSEEEKERLTVKICFRIDLFFTFLIKWQSLIPLIGGAIGESSMDEEEKKEV
;
A
#
# COMPACT_ATOMS: atom_id res chain seq x y z
N MET A 1 14.04 -0.67 -4.52
CA MET A 1 12.91 -1.66 -4.40
C MET A 1 12.36 -1.72 -2.97
N LEU A 2 12.93 -1.00 -1.98
CA LEU A 2 12.53 -1.07 -0.57
C LEU A 2 12.09 0.28 0.02
N ASP A 3 12.01 1.33 -0.78
CA ASP A 3 12.08 2.70 -0.26
C ASP A 3 10.70 3.34 0.00
N CYS A 4 9.61 2.58 -0.16
CA CYS A 4 8.26 3.13 0.06
C CYS A 4 7.87 3.24 1.54
N CYS A 5 8.50 2.48 2.44
CA CYS A 5 8.10 2.41 3.86
C CYS A 5 9.25 2.70 4.83
N GLU A 6 10.48 2.39 4.45
CA GLU A 6 11.69 2.73 5.22
C GLU A 6 12.91 2.76 4.29
N PRO A 7 13.80 3.75 4.40
CA PRO A 7 15.03 3.76 3.62
C PRO A 7 15.90 2.52 3.89
N LEU A 8 16.47 1.94 2.83
CA LEU A 8 17.32 0.75 2.94
C LEU A 8 18.47 0.92 3.94
N GLU A 9 19.12 2.08 3.97
CA GLU A 9 20.24 2.34 4.88
C GLU A 9 19.84 2.22 6.36
N LYS A 10 18.61 2.63 6.70
CA LYS A 10 18.08 2.47 8.05
C LYS A 10 17.67 1.02 8.34
N ILE A 11 17.13 0.31 7.35
CA ILE A 11 16.86 -1.13 7.50
C ILE A 11 18.15 -1.91 7.76
N LYS A 12 19.26 -1.57 7.09
CA LYS A 12 20.55 -2.22 7.28
C LYS A 12 21.10 -2.02 8.70
N SER A 13 20.95 -0.83 9.28
CA SER A 13 21.50 -0.50 10.60
C SER A 13 20.60 -0.94 11.76
N GLU A 14 19.29 -0.75 11.65
CA GLU A 14 18.32 -0.93 12.75
C GLU A 14 17.40 -2.15 12.57
N GLY A 15 17.39 -2.75 11.38
CA GLY A 15 16.40 -3.75 11.00
C GLY A 15 15.06 -3.11 10.61
N ILE A 16 14.01 -3.92 10.60
CA ILE A 16 12.67 -3.50 10.15
C ILE A 16 11.60 -3.97 11.14
N THR A 17 10.60 -3.12 11.38
CA THR A 17 9.51 -3.41 12.31
C THR A 17 8.37 -4.16 11.61
N PHE A 18 7.52 -4.86 12.38
CA PHE A 18 6.42 -5.67 11.85
C PHE A 18 5.50 -4.90 10.89
N GLY A 19 5.10 -3.68 11.25
CA GLY A 19 4.25 -2.83 10.41
C GLY A 19 4.95 -2.39 9.13
N LYS A 20 6.26 -2.13 9.18
CA LYS A 20 7.06 -1.74 8.00
C LYS A 20 7.23 -2.91 7.03
N VAL A 21 7.41 -4.15 7.53
CA VAL A 21 7.41 -5.36 6.66
C VAL A 21 6.07 -5.52 5.94
N ALA A 22 4.95 -5.37 6.65
CA ALA A 22 3.63 -5.44 6.03
C ALA A 22 3.42 -4.33 4.98
N CYS A 23 3.86 -3.11 5.28
CA CYS A 23 3.84 -1.98 4.35
C CYS A 23 4.66 -2.28 3.07
N LEU A 24 5.89 -2.80 3.22
CA LEU A 24 6.74 -3.16 2.07
C LEU A 24 6.09 -4.24 1.20
N ALA A 25 5.51 -5.27 1.81
CA ALA A 25 4.81 -6.32 1.07
C ALA A 25 3.62 -5.74 0.28
N HIS A 26 2.85 -4.82 0.86
CA HIS A 26 1.78 -4.11 0.15
C HIS A 26 2.29 -3.26 -1.01
N CYS A 27 3.36 -2.47 -0.83
CA CYS A 27 3.93 -1.67 -1.90
C CYS A 27 4.39 -2.50 -3.09
N ASN A 28 4.83 -3.72 -2.82
CA ASN A 28 5.26 -4.68 -3.83
C ASN A 28 4.10 -5.50 -4.42
N GLY A 29 2.85 -5.08 -4.18
CA GLY A 29 1.67 -5.63 -4.84
C GLY A 29 1.10 -6.88 -4.19
N ALA A 30 1.57 -7.28 -3.01
CA ALA A 30 0.99 -8.39 -2.28
C ALA A 30 -0.28 -7.99 -1.53
N LYS A 31 -1.22 -8.95 -1.41
CA LYS A 31 -2.26 -8.88 -0.39
C LYS A 31 -1.62 -9.31 0.92
N VAL A 32 -1.78 -8.50 1.96
CA VAL A 32 -1.21 -8.77 3.28
C VAL A 32 -2.30 -8.63 4.33
N ASP A 33 -2.49 -9.69 5.11
CA ASP A 33 -3.33 -9.69 6.30
C ASP A 33 -2.40 -9.89 7.51
N ALA A 34 -2.21 -8.85 8.32
CA ALA A 34 -1.21 -8.83 9.39
C ALA A 34 -1.88 -8.85 10.78
N PHE A 35 -1.45 -9.77 11.62
CA PHE A 35 -2.04 -10.04 12.93
C PHE A 35 -0.97 -9.95 14.02
N ARG A 36 -1.18 -9.02 14.95
CA ARG A 36 -0.42 -9.03 16.22
C ARG A 36 -1.06 -10.02 17.18
N THR A 37 -0.26 -10.60 18.06
CA THR A 37 -0.75 -11.61 19.01
C THR A 37 -1.81 -11.09 19.98
N ASN A 38 -1.83 -9.78 20.29
CA ASN A 38 -2.88 -9.16 21.10
C ASN A 38 -4.19 -8.88 20.34
N GLY A 39 -4.21 -9.06 19.02
CA GLY A 39 -5.39 -8.91 18.16
C GLY A 39 -5.80 -10.20 17.46
N SER A 40 -5.32 -11.35 17.95
CA SER A 40 -5.55 -12.68 17.37
C SER A 40 -5.50 -13.76 18.45
N SER A 41 -5.96 -14.96 18.15
CA SER A 41 -5.82 -16.16 18.99
C SER A 41 -4.79 -17.18 18.46
N ILE A 42 -4.33 -18.08 19.32
CA ILE A 42 -3.47 -19.21 18.91
C ILE A 42 -4.23 -20.20 18.02
N GLU A 43 -5.54 -20.34 18.21
CA GLU A 43 -6.42 -21.15 17.36
C GLU A 43 -6.49 -20.61 15.94
N GLU A 44 -6.67 -19.30 15.77
CA GLU A 44 -6.63 -18.64 14.47
C GLU A 44 -5.25 -18.76 13.82
N PHE A 45 -4.18 -18.55 14.59
CA PHE A 45 -2.83 -18.74 14.10
C PHE A 45 -2.61 -20.16 13.58
N ARG A 46 -3.03 -21.19 14.33
CA ARG A 46 -2.96 -22.59 13.90
C ARG A 46 -3.76 -22.83 12.62
N LYS A 47 -4.97 -22.28 12.52
CA LYS A 47 -5.79 -22.38 11.31
C LYS A 47 -5.05 -21.83 10.08
N PHE A 48 -4.41 -20.66 10.20
CA PHE A 48 -3.66 -20.06 9.10
C PHE A 48 -2.36 -20.79 8.77
N VAL A 49 -1.66 -21.30 9.78
CA VAL A 49 -0.48 -22.17 9.59
C VAL A 49 -0.86 -23.40 8.76
N ILE A 50 -1.95 -24.09 9.11
CA ILE A 50 -2.44 -25.25 8.36
C ILE A 50 -2.80 -24.85 6.93
N LEU A 51 -3.60 -23.79 6.77
CA LEU A 51 -4.09 -23.34 5.47
C LEU A 51 -2.95 -22.94 4.52
N CYS A 52 -1.98 -22.16 4.99
CA CYS A 52 -0.90 -21.67 4.14
C CYS A 52 0.23 -22.68 3.97
N SER A 53 0.36 -23.68 4.86
CA SER A 53 1.27 -24.82 4.62
C SER A 53 0.75 -25.77 3.53
N ALA A 54 -0.55 -25.72 3.21
CA ALA A 54 -1.19 -26.57 2.22
C ALA A 54 -1.54 -25.84 0.91
N SER A 55 -1.09 -24.59 0.74
CA SER A 55 -1.45 -23.73 -0.39
C SER A 55 -0.22 -23.22 -1.13
N GLU A 56 -0.31 -23.15 -2.46
CA GLU A 56 0.73 -22.55 -3.31
C GLU A 56 0.59 -21.03 -3.43
N ASN A 57 -0.58 -20.48 -3.08
CA ASN A 57 -0.92 -19.06 -3.26
C ASN A 57 -1.01 -18.29 -1.92
N CYS A 58 -0.80 -18.97 -0.80
CA CYS A 58 -0.75 -18.38 0.53
C CYS A 58 0.57 -18.71 1.22
N HIS A 59 1.23 -17.70 1.77
CA HIS A 59 2.43 -17.87 2.58
C HIS A 59 2.27 -17.15 3.92
N LEU A 60 2.83 -17.73 4.96
CA LEU A 60 2.80 -17.15 6.31
C LEU A 60 4.20 -16.75 6.72
N ILE A 61 4.36 -15.50 7.15
CA ILE A 61 5.62 -14.97 7.72
C ILE A 61 5.37 -14.64 9.18
N THR A 62 6.26 -15.09 10.05
CA THR A 62 6.22 -14.79 11.49
C THR A 62 7.28 -13.77 11.87
N SER A 63 6.96 -12.94 12.86
CA SER A 63 7.87 -12.06 13.56
C SER A 63 7.93 -12.50 15.01
N TYR A 64 9.09 -12.95 15.47
CA TYR A 64 9.25 -13.57 16.78
C TYR A 64 10.55 -13.16 17.47
N HIS A 65 10.66 -13.47 18.77
CA HIS A 65 11.87 -13.21 19.54
C HIS A 65 12.70 -14.48 19.76
N ARG A 66 13.93 -14.51 19.23
CA ARG A 66 14.85 -15.67 19.25
C ARG A 66 15.24 -16.14 20.65
N GLY A 67 15.30 -15.23 21.63
CA GLY A 67 15.70 -15.56 23.00
C GLY A 67 14.90 -16.70 23.64
N HIS A 68 13.62 -16.87 23.30
CA HIS A 68 12.79 -17.96 23.81
C HIS A 68 13.19 -19.33 23.24
N PHE A 69 13.78 -19.36 22.05
CA PHE A 69 14.39 -20.56 21.46
C PHE A 69 15.82 -20.81 21.93
N LYS A 70 16.32 -20.04 22.90
CA LYS A 70 17.74 -20.02 23.32
C LYS A 70 18.68 -19.73 22.14
N GLN A 71 18.17 -19.07 21.10
CA GLN A 71 18.94 -18.63 19.95
C GLN A 71 19.51 -17.23 20.23
N THR A 72 20.66 -16.92 19.67
CA THR A 72 21.28 -15.61 19.86
C THR A 72 20.63 -14.57 18.93
N GLY A 73 20.44 -13.36 19.45
CA GLY A 73 19.71 -12.27 18.80
C GLY A 73 18.34 -12.03 19.43
N SER A 74 17.65 -10.99 18.95
CA SER A 74 16.35 -10.54 19.47
C SER A 74 15.22 -10.83 18.48
N GLY A 75 14.68 -9.80 17.82
CA GLY A 75 13.62 -9.93 16.83
C GLY A 75 14.11 -10.59 15.54
N HIS A 76 13.25 -11.44 14.95
CA HIS A 76 13.54 -12.10 13.68
C HIS A 76 12.25 -12.31 12.87
N PHE A 77 12.40 -12.37 11.55
CA PHE A 77 11.32 -12.71 10.63
C PHE A 77 11.68 -13.95 9.85
N SER A 78 10.75 -14.89 9.69
CA SER A 78 10.94 -16.03 8.81
C SER A 78 9.61 -16.58 8.29
N PRO A 79 9.59 -17.09 7.05
CA PRO A 79 8.46 -17.85 6.52
C PRO A 79 8.25 -19.16 7.30
N ILE A 80 7.00 -19.61 7.35
CA ILE A 80 6.65 -20.96 7.78
C ILE A 80 6.65 -21.86 6.55
N GLY A 81 7.51 -22.88 6.59
CA GLY A 81 7.71 -23.85 5.51
C GLY A 81 6.82 -25.09 5.61
N GLY A 82 6.13 -25.31 6.73
CA GLY A 82 5.26 -26.47 6.89
C GLY A 82 4.68 -26.63 8.29
N TYR A 83 3.73 -27.55 8.40
CA TYR A 83 3.03 -27.90 9.63
C TYR A 83 2.97 -29.42 9.80
N HIS A 84 3.26 -29.89 11.01
CA HIS A 84 3.19 -31.30 11.38
C HIS A 84 2.04 -31.52 12.39
N ALA A 85 0.88 -31.94 11.88
CA ALA A 85 -0.34 -32.11 12.69
C ALA A 85 -0.17 -33.08 13.87
N GLY A 86 0.52 -34.22 13.68
CA GLY A 86 0.65 -35.24 14.72
C GLY A 86 1.48 -34.82 15.95
N ARG A 87 2.19 -33.69 15.89
CA ARG A 87 3.04 -33.17 16.98
C ARG A 87 2.80 -31.68 17.26
N ASP A 88 1.82 -31.07 16.59
CA ASP A 88 1.55 -29.63 16.59
C ASP A 88 2.83 -28.78 16.43
N MET A 89 3.65 -29.11 15.43
CA MET A 89 4.91 -28.41 15.15
C MET A 89 4.85 -27.60 13.86
N VAL A 90 5.61 -26.51 13.83
CA VAL A 90 5.78 -25.63 12.67
C VAL A 90 7.23 -25.61 12.24
N LEU A 91 7.46 -25.68 10.92
CA LEU A 91 8.78 -25.57 10.32
C LEU A 91 9.07 -24.09 10.06
N ILE A 92 10.05 -23.54 10.76
CA ILE A 92 10.56 -22.20 10.50
C ILE A 92 11.65 -22.32 9.43
N SER A 93 11.44 -21.70 8.27
CA SER A 93 12.44 -21.58 7.21
C SER A 93 13.35 -20.39 7.50
N ASP A 94 14.26 -20.54 8.47
CA ASP A 94 15.12 -19.46 8.98
C ASP A 94 15.95 -18.82 7.86
N VAL A 95 15.78 -17.50 7.67
CA VAL A 95 16.47 -16.75 6.61
C VAL A 95 17.92 -16.40 6.98
N ALA A 96 18.31 -16.51 8.25
CA ALA A 96 19.69 -16.36 8.70
C ALA A 96 20.42 -17.72 8.64
N GLN A 97 20.48 -18.30 7.44
CA GLN A 97 21.04 -19.65 7.19
C GLN A 97 22.50 -19.80 7.63
N PHE A 98 23.26 -18.70 7.69
CA PHE A 98 24.62 -18.67 8.24
C PHE A 98 24.69 -19.04 9.73
N LYS A 99 23.54 -19.07 10.42
CA LYS A 99 23.44 -19.23 11.87
C LYS A 99 22.59 -20.40 12.29
N TYR A 100 21.43 -20.58 11.68
CA TYR A 100 20.50 -21.65 12.02
C TYR A 100 19.91 -22.26 10.75
N PRO A 101 19.83 -23.61 10.65
CA PRO A 101 19.10 -24.26 9.58
C PRO A 101 17.58 -24.10 9.78
N PRO A 102 16.76 -24.43 8.77
CA PRO A 102 15.34 -24.64 8.96
C PRO A 102 15.09 -25.65 10.10
N HIS A 103 14.17 -25.34 11.01
CA HIS A 103 13.97 -26.12 12.23
C HIS A 103 12.50 -26.17 12.64
N TRP A 104 12.13 -27.29 13.28
CA TRP A 104 10.79 -27.50 13.82
C TRP A 104 10.70 -26.98 15.25
N VAL A 105 9.62 -26.26 15.54
CA VAL A 105 9.29 -25.82 16.91
C VAL A 105 7.83 -26.16 17.23
N PRO A 106 7.48 -26.39 18.50
CA PRO A 106 6.07 -26.47 18.90
C PRO A 106 5.33 -25.17 18.52
N LEU A 107 4.11 -25.30 18.00
CA LEU A 107 3.30 -24.16 17.58
C LEU A 107 3.02 -23.20 18.75
N THR A 108 2.74 -23.75 19.93
CA THR A 108 2.53 -23.01 21.17
C THR A 108 3.76 -22.20 21.56
N LEU A 109 4.95 -22.78 21.45
CA LEU A 109 6.19 -22.09 21.73
C LEU A 109 6.40 -20.92 20.76
N LEU A 110 6.17 -21.12 19.46
CA LEU A 110 6.24 -20.02 18.48
C LEU A 110 5.25 -18.91 18.81
N TRP A 111 4.01 -19.25 19.15
CA TRP A 111 3.00 -18.28 19.58
C TRP A 111 3.49 -17.42 20.76
N ASP A 112 4.02 -18.05 21.81
CA ASP A 112 4.55 -17.35 22.98
C ASP A 112 5.70 -16.40 22.60
N THR A 113 6.59 -16.84 21.71
CA THR A 113 7.70 -15.99 21.24
C THR A 113 7.23 -14.77 20.46
N MET A 114 6.11 -14.86 19.73
CA MET A 114 5.47 -13.73 19.03
C MET A 114 4.73 -12.79 20.01
N GLY A 115 4.31 -13.31 21.17
CA GLY A 115 3.69 -12.54 22.27
C GLY A 115 4.59 -11.47 22.90
N THR A 116 5.90 -11.55 22.64
CA THR A 116 6.89 -10.63 23.19
C THR A 116 6.78 -9.22 22.58
N ILE A 117 6.96 -8.20 23.42
CA ILE A 117 6.97 -6.79 22.99
C ILE A 117 8.23 -6.48 22.18
N ASP A 118 8.05 -5.83 21.02
CA ASP A 118 9.12 -5.22 20.26
C ASP A 118 9.45 -3.84 20.86
N LYS A 119 10.68 -3.68 21.37
CA LYS A 119 11.13 -2.45 22.03
C LYS A 119 11.07 -1.23 21.10
N ALA A 120 11.25 -1.42 19.79
CA ALA A 120 11.24 -0.32 18.83
C ALA A 120 9.84 0.27 18.62
N THR A 121 8.78 -0.52 18.87
CA THR A 121 7.39 -0.10 18.58
C THR A 121 6.49 -0.09 19.81
N GLY A 122 6.90 -0.69 20.93
CA GLY A 122 6.05 -0.86 22.11
C GLY A 122 4.90 -1.84 21.93
N HIS A 123 4.83 -2.53 20.79
CA HIS A 123 3.75 -3.47 20.45
C HIS A 123 4.26 -4.92 20.42
N PRO A 124 3.39 -5.91 20.68
CA PRO A 124 3.76 -7.31 20.51
C PRO A 124 4.02 -7.62 19.04
N ARG A 125 4.82 -8.65 18.79
CA ARG A 125 5.06 -9.15 17.43
C ARG A 125 3.83 -9.96 16.94
N GLY A 126 4.01 -10.82 15.93
CA GLY A 126 2.88 -11.51 15.34
C GLY A 126 3.23 -12.17 14.01
N TYR A 127 2.21 -12.43 13.21
CA TYR A 127 2.34 -13.10 11.92
C TYR A 127 1.58 -12.35 10.84
N MET A 128 1.97 -12.53 9.59
CA MET A 128 1.27 -11.99 8.44
C MET A 128 1.08 -13.06 7.39
N ILE A 129 -0.08 -12.99 6.76
CA ILE A 129 -0.44 -13.82 5.62
C ILE A 129 -0.17 -12.99 4.38
N ILE A 130 0.59 -13.55 3.45
CA ILE A 130 0.92 -12.94 2.18
C ILE A 130 0.35 -13.81 1.08
N SER A 131 -0.40 -13.20 0.17
CA SER A 131 -0.95 -13.87 -1.01
C SER A 131 -0.87 -12.95 -2.21
N ARG A 132 -1.04 -13.54 -3.41
CA ARG A 132 -1.19 -12.76 -4.62
C ARG A 132 -2.43 -11.88 -4.51
N LEU A 133 -2.27 -10.59 -4.79
CA LEU A 133 -3.41 -9.71 -4.87
C LEU A 133 -4.12 -9.94 -6.21
N GLU A 134 -5.34 -10.45 -6.16
CA GLU A 134 -6.21 -10.57 -7.34
C GLU A 134 -6.68 -9.18 -7.76
N ARG A 135 -5.89 -8.51 -8.60
CA ARG A 135 -6.32 -7.35 -9.37
C ARG A 135 -6.62 -7.78 -10.79
N ALA A 136 -7.64 -7.17 -11.40
CA ALA A 136 -7.78 -7.23 -12.84
C ALA A 136 -6.45 -6.75 -13.49
N PRO A 137 -5.91 -7.44 -14.50
CA PRO A 137 -4.64 -7.11 -15.14
C PRO A 137 -4.59 -5.69 -15.75
N SER A 138 -5.71 -4.97 -15.77
CA SER A 138 -5.87 -3.60 -16.25
C SER A 138 -5.48 -2.51 -15.25
N VAL A 139 -5.14 -2.84 -13.99
CA VAL A 139 -4.72 -1.84 -12.98
C VAL A 139 -3.21 -1.93 -12.77
N LEU A 140 -2.46 -1.30 -13.69
CA LEU A 140 -0.99 -1.32 -13.71
C LEU A 140 -0.35 -0.59 -12.51
N TYR A 141 -1.09 0.25 -11.79
CA TYR A 141 -0.61 1.00 -10.62
C TYR A 141 -1.68 1.15 -9.55
N THR A 142 -1.26 1.22 -8.27
CA THR A 142 -2.14 1.55 -7.14
C THR A 142 -1.61 2.79 -6.46
N VAL A 143 -2.44 3.83 -6.41
CA VAL A 143 -2.17 5.00 -5.58
C VAL A 143 -2.43 4.59 -4.12
N SER A 144 -1.41 4.69 -3.27
CA SER A 144 -1.56 4.48 -1.83
C SER A 144 -2.09 5.76 -1.19
N SER A 145 -3.36 5.75 -0.79
CA SER A 145 -4.08 6.87 -0.17
C SER A 145 -3.80 7.02 1.35
N ARG A 146 -2.72 6.43 1.86
CA ARG A 146 -2.44 6.36 3.30
C ARG A 146 -1.66 7.55 3.87
N HIS A 147 -1.21 8.47 3.02
CA HIS A 147 -0.55 9.70 3.45
C HIS A 147 -1.60 10.73 3.89
N GLU A 148 -1.35 11.45 4.98
CA GLU A 148 -2.33 12.38 5.57
C GLU A 148 -2.80 13.48 4.59
N SER A 149 -1.89 13.93 3.70
CA SER A 149 -2.21 14.92 2.67
C SER A 149 -3.14 14.39 1.56
N TRP A 150 -3.35 13.07 1.47
CA TRP A 150 -4.30 12.51 0.51
C TRP A 150 -5.73 12.96 0.80
N ASN A 151 -6.10 13.17 2.06
CA ASN A 151 -7.44 13.65 2.39
C ASN A 151 -7.67 15.06 1.83
N SER A 152 -6.71 15.97 2.00
CA SER A 152 -6.77 17.33 1.41
C SER A 152 -6.81 17.29 -0.12
N VAL A 153 -5.98 16.45 -0.73
CA VAL A 153 -5.94 16.28 -2.18
C VAL A 153 -7.25 15.67 -2.70
N ALA A 154 -7.79 14.68 -2.01
CA ALA A 154 -9.05 14.06 -2.36
C ALA A 154 -10.20 15.07 -2.27
N MET A 155 -10.32 15.80 -1.15
CA MET A 155 -11.31 16.86 -0.97
C MET A 155 -11.23 17.91 -2.07
N TYR A 156 -10.03 18.42 -2.37
CA TYR A 156 -9.85 19.38 -3.46
C TYR A 156 -10.33 18.83 -4.81
N LEU A 157 -9.95 17.60 -5.15
CA LEU A 157 -10.34 16.98 -6.40
C LEU A 157 -11.85 16.68 -6.46
N THR A 158 -12.48 16.34 -5.34
CA THR A 158 -13.91 15.97 -5.29
C THR A 158 -14.87 17.12 -5.06
N GLU A 159 -14.43 18.21 -4.44
CA GLU A 159 -15.29 19.32 -4.02
C GLU A 159 -14.91 20.62 -4.74
N ASP A 160 -13.64 21.03 -4.65
CA ASP A 160 -13.18 22.32 -5.16
C ASP A 160 -13.06 22.35 -6.68
N VAL A 161 -12.51 21.30 -7.30
CA VAL A 161 -12.37 21.22 -8.76
C VAL A 161 -13.73 21.30 -9.48
N PRO A 162 -14.76 20.51 -9.10
CA PRO A 162 -16.09 20.66 -9.68
C PRO A 162 -16.70 22.05 -9.49
N PHE A 163 -16.42 22.72 -8.36
CA PHE A 163 -16.91 24.06 -8.09
C PHE A 163 -16.23 25.10 -8.99
N LEU A 164 -14.90 25.05 -9.12
CA LEU A 164 -14.12 25.94 -9.98
C LEU A 164 -14.52 25.79 -11.45
N LEU A 165 -14.69 24.55 -11.92
CA LEU A 165 -15.12 24.26 -13.29
C LEU A 165 -16.55 24.73 -13.61
N LYS A 166 -17.41 24.95 -12.60
CA LYS A 166 -18.76 25.51 -12.78
C LYS A 166 -18.80 27.04 -12.83
N LEU A 167 -17.78 27.70 -12.27
CA LEU A 167 -17.73 29.16 -12.16
C LEU A 167 -17.10 29.83 -13.38
N GLU A 168 -16.28 29.11 -14.14
CA GLU A 168 -15.57 29.63 -15.30
C GLU A 168 -16.17 29.17 -16.63
N ASP A 169 -16.09 30.05 -17.62
CA ASP A 169 -16.43 29.76 -19.01
C ASP A 169 -15.28 28.93 -19.63
N LEU A 170 -15.42 27.60 -19.58
CA LEU A 170 -14.39 26.64 -20.00
C LEU A 170 -14.29 26.56 -21.53
N LYS A 171 -13.42 27.39 -22.11
CA LYS A 171 -13.27 27.50 -23.58
C LYS A 171 -12.42 26.39 -24.21
N ASP A 172 -11.40 25.91 -23.50
CA ASP A 172 -10.50 24.87 -23.99
C ASP A 172 -9.83 24.06 -22.85
N ILE A 173 -9.17 22.95 -23.21
CA ILE A 173 -8.47 22.07 -22.28
C ILE A 173 -7.31 22.75 -21.55
N GLN A 174 -6.62 23.71 -22.19
CA GLN A 174 -5.52 24.43 -21.55
C GLN A 174 -6.05 25.34 -20.44
N HIS A 175 -7.22 25.95 -20.65
CA HIS A 175 -7.93 26.73 -19.65
C HIS A 175 -8.36 25.85 -18.48
N VAL A 176 -8.96 24.68 -18.74
CA VAL A 176 -9.33 23.69 -17.71
C VAL A 176 -8.13 23.29 -16.87
N LEU A 177 -7.01 22.94 -17.51
CA LEU A 177 -5.77 22.57 -16.81
C LEU A 177 -5.24 23.76 -16.01
N SER A 178 -5.30 24.97 -16.55
CA SER A 178 -4.88 26.16 -15.82
C SER A 178 -5.72 26.36 -14.56
N VAL A 179 -7.04 26.21 -14.61
CA VAL A 179 -7.93 26.37 -13.44
C VAL A 179 -7.66 25.33 -12.35
N ILE A 180 -7.42 24.07 -12.76
CA ILE A 180 -7.11 22.95 -11.85
C ILE A 180 -5.70 23.07 -11.25
N PHE A 181 -4.76 23.74 -11.91
CA PHE A 181 -3.35 23.80 -11.49
C PHE A 181 -2.84 25.20 -11.11
N ILE A 182 -3.64 26.26 -11.21
CA ILE A 182 -3.28 27.65 -10.84
C ILE A 182 -3.46 27.91 -9.34
N SER A 183 -4.44 27.26 -8.68
CA SER A 183 -4.59 27.42 -7.23
C SER A 183 -3.57 26.55 -6.50
N PRO A 184 -2.71 27.11 -5.63
CA PRO A 184 -1.69 26.32 -4.97
C PRO A 184 -2.34 25.61 -3.79
N LEU A 185 -2.71 24.33 -3.94
CA LEU A 185 -2.59 23.49 -2.76
C LEU A 185 -1.11 23.42 -2.44
N ALA A 186 -0.71 24.17 -1.41
CA ALA A 186 0.56 23.93 -0.73
C ALA A 186 0.72 22.43 -0.49
N ASP A 187 -0.36 21.72 -0.15
CA ASP A 187 -0.39 20.27 0.05
C ASP A 187 -0.16 19.44 -1.24
N LEU A 188 -0.61 19.91 -2.41
CA LEU A 188 -0.32 19.26 -3.70
C LEU A 188 1.14 19.52 -4.08
N ARG A 189 1.63 20.74 -3.84
CA ARG A 189 3.04 21.09 -4.02
C ARG A 189 3.93 20.30 -3.06
N GLU A 190 3.54 20.14 -1.81
CA GLU A 190 4.23 19.33 -0.80
C GLU A 190 4.10 17.84 -1.08
N PHE A 191 2.98 17.36 -1.64
CA PHE A 191 2.83 15.99 -2.12
C PHE A 191 3.70 15.73 -3.36
N ILE A 192 3.73 16.67 -4.32
CA ILE A 192 4.60 16.61 -5.51
C ILE A 192 6.07 16.75 -5.11
N LYS A 193 6.40 17.64 -4.16
CA LYS A 193 7.74 17.76 -3.57
C LYS A 193 8.11 16.51 -2.82
N TRP A 194 7.25 15.92 -2.01
CA TRP A 194 7.49 14.65 -1.33
C TRP A 194 7.74 13.53 -2.35
N ILE A 195 6.94 13.47 -3.42
CA ILE A 195 7.17 12.58 -4.57
C ILE A 195 8.53 12.87 -5.25
N ALA A 196 8.95 14.14 -5.31
CA ALA A 196 10.19 14.58 -5.94
C ALA A 196 11.42 14.47 -5.02
N GLU A 197 11.29 14.60 -3.70
CA GLU A 197 12.35 14.52 -2.69
C GLU A 197 12.65 13.07 -2.34
N ILE A 198 11.62 12.20 -2.34
CA ILE A 198 11.83 10.74 -2.43
C ILE A 198 12.63 10.39 -3.70
N ARG A 199 12.49 11.16 -4.79
CA ARG A 199 13.24 10.95 -6.06
C ARG A 199 14.63 11.59 -6.11
N ILE A 200 14.85 12.76 -5.52
CA ILE A 200 16.17 13.44 -5.55
C ILE A 200 17.21 12.63 -4.74
N LEU A 201 16.78 11.88 -3.73
CA LEU A 201 17.63 10.90 -3.05
C LEU A 201 17.86 9.60 -3.88
N GLU A 202 17.02 9.30 -4.87
CA GLU A 202 17.19 8.15 -5.78
C GLU A 202 18.24 8.43 -6.88
N ASP A 203 18.33 9.66 -7.41
CA ASP A 203 19.20 9.99 -8.55
C ASP A 203 20.64 10.40 -8.17
N GLY A 204 20.88 10.79 -6.92
CA GLY A 204 22.15 11.39 -6.51
C GLY A 204 23.34 10.45 -6.38
N ASN A 205 23.14 9.12 -6.27
CA ASN A 205 24.25 8.20 -5.93
C ASN A 205 24.08 6.71 -6.31
N LEU A 206 23.09 6.31 -7.11
CA LEU A 206 22.89 4.89 -7.42
C LEU A 206 23.34 4.53 -8.84
N ILE A 207 24.36 3.67 -8.92
CA ILE A 207 24.71 2.95 -10.17
C ILE A 207 23.61 1.91 -10.39
N LEU A 208 22.56 2.30 -11.11
CA LEU A 208 21.45 1.42 -11.47
C LEU A 208 21.86 0.47 -12.60
N SER A 209 21.44 -0.79 -12.52
CA SER A 209 21.57 -1.76 -13.61
C SER A 209 20.66 -1.38 -14.79
N GLU A 210 20.96 -1.87 -16.00
CA GLU A 210 20.17 -1.55 -17.21
C GLU A 210 18.69 -1.99 -17.09
N GLU A 211 18.43 -3.12 -16.42
CA GLU A 211 17.07 -3.59 -16.16
C GLU A 211 16.30 -2.65 -15.21
N GLU A 212 17.00 -2.02 -14.25
CA GLU A 212 16.41 -1.04 -13.33
C GLU A 212 16.13 0.30 -14.02
N LYS A 213 16.99 0.71 -14.97
CA LYS A 213 16.79 1.92 -15.79
C LYS A 213 15.60 1.77 -16.75
N GLU A 214 15.46 0.62 -17.40
CA GLU A 214 14.31 0.34 -18.28
C GLU A 214 13.00 0.35 -17.47
N ARG A 215 12.98 -0.28 -16.29
CA ARG A 215 11.82 -0.26 -15.39
C ARG A 215 11.51 1.14 -14.87
N LEU A 216 12.52 1.98 -14.61
CA LEU A 216 12.34 3.38 -14.25
C LEU A 216 11.72 4.18 -15.39
N THR A 217 12.20 3.98 -16.62
CA THR A 217 11.72 4.66 -17.83
C THR A 217 10.26 4.32 -18.09
N VAL A 218 9.89 3.05 -17.97
CA VAL A 218 8.50 2.59 -18.05
C VAL A 218 7.64 3.20 -16.94
N LYS A 219 8.14 3.25 -15.69
CA LYS A 219 7.44 3.90 -14.55
C LYS A 219 7.22 5.40 -14.74
N ILE A 220 8.16 6.13 -15.34
CA ILE A 220 8.06 7.58 -15.55
C ILE A 220 7.06 7.90 -16.67
N CYS A 221 7.16 7.23 -17.83
CA CYS A 221 6.20 7.39 -18.93
C CYS A 221 4.77 7.11 -18.46
N PHE A 222 4.55 5.98 -17.77
CA PHE A 222 3.21 5.59 -17.35
C PHE A 222 2.59 6.47 -16.27
N ARG A 223 3.40 7.18 -15.46
CA ARG A 223 2.87 8.03 -14.37
C ARG A 223 2.40 9.39 -14.88
N ILE A 224 3.00 9.86 -15.97
CA ILE A 224 2.49 10.98 -16.77
C ILE A 224 1.20 10.54 -17.47
N ASP A 225 1.20 9.37 -18.10
CA ASP A 225 0.00 8.84 -18.77
C ASP A 225 -1.16 8.55 -17.81
N LEU A 226 -0.90 8.06 -16.59
CA LEU A 226 -1.94 7.80 -15.59
C LEU A 226 -2.58 9.10 -15.10
N PHE A 227 -1.79 10.16 -14.93
CA PHE A 227 -2.29 11.49 -14.58
C PHE A 227 -3.18 12.04 -15.71
N PHE A 228 -2.75 11.92 -16.97
CA PHE A 228 -3.56 12.28 -18.13
C PHE A 228 -4.80 11.39 -18.28
N THR A 229 -4.70 10.08 -18.01
CA THR A 229 -5.84 9.15 -18.10
C THR A 229 -6.87 9.40 -17.00
N PHE A 230 -6.42 9.79 -15.79
CA PHE A 230 -7.32 10.19 -14.71
C PHE A 230 -8.06 11.48 -15.06
N LEU A 231 -7.37 12.46 -15.65
CA LEU A 231 -7.97 13.68 -16.21
C LEU A 231 -9.00 13.36 -17.32
N ILE A 232 -8.68 12.45 -18.24
CA ILE A 232 -9.58 12.05 -19.35
C ILE A 232 -10.80 11.25 -18.85
N LYS A 233 -10.62 10.32 -17.90
CA LYS A 233 -11.74 9.57 -17.29
C LYS A 233 -12.63 10.47 -16.43
N TRP A 234 -12.05 11.45 -15.74
CA TRP A 234 -12.81 12.48 -15.04
C TRP A 234 -13.68 13.28 -16.01
N GLN A 235 -13.13 13.67 -17.16
CA GLN A 235 -13.85 14.43 -18.19
C GLN A 235 -15.03 13.67 -18.82
N SER A 236 -14.97 12.34 -18.86
CA SER A 236 -16.06 11.46 -19.34
C SER A 236 -17.13 11.11 -18.29
N LEU A 237 -16.89 11.43 -17.01
CA LEU A 237 -17.88 11.31 -15.93
C LEU A 237 -18.77 12.57 -15.78
N ILE A 238 -18.37 13.69 -16.39
CA ILE A 238 -19.10 14.97 -16.36
C ILE A 238 -20.55 14.85 -16.91
N PRO A 239 -20.83 14.13 -18.01
CA PRO A 239 -22.20 14.00 -18.53
C PRO A 239 -23.12 13.14 -17.65
N LEU A 240 -22.57 12.22 -16.84
CA LEU A 240 -23.32 11.32 -15.96
C LEU A 240 -23.81 12.02 -14.68
N ILE A 241 -23.17 13.13 -14.30
CA ILE A 241 -23.57 13.96 -13.15
C ILE A 241 -24.55 15.06 -13.59
N GLY A 242 -24.57 15.43 -14.88
CA GLY A 242 -25.47 16.43 -15.45
C GLY A 242 -26.88 15.95 -15.81
N GLY A 243 -27.18 14.66 -15.70
CA GLY A 243 -28.48 14.08 -16.08
C GLY A 243 -29.63 14.27 -15.08
N ALA A 244 -29.43 15.03 -13.99
CA ALA A 244 -30.43 15.22 -12.94
C ALA A 244 -31.02 16.65 -12.87
N ILE A 245 -30.81 17.48 -13.90
CA ILE A 245 -31.47 18.79 -14.00
C ILE A 245 -31.92 18.99 -15.46
N GLY A 246 -33.12 18.46 -15.76
CA GLY A 246 -33.75 18.64 -17.06
C GLY A 246 -35.11 17.98 -17.08
N GLU A 247 -36.12 18.64 -16.48
CA GLU A 247 -37.54 18.67 -16.88
C GLU A 247 -38.42 19.20 -15.73
N SER A 248 -38.80 20.48 -15.77
CA SER A 248 -40.16 20.92 -15.43
C SER A 248 -40.41 22.39 -15.84
N SER A 249 -41.42 22.55 -16.69
CA SER A 249 -42.26 23.73 -16.98
C SER A 249 -41.61 25.03 -17.46
N MET A 250 -41.47 25.16 -18.79
CA MET A 250 -42.06 26.30 -19.50
C MET A 250 -43.42 25.83 -20.01
N ASP A 251 -44.52 26.43 -19.54
CA ASP A 251 -45.76 26.65 -20.30
C ASP A 251 -46.81 27.38 -19.43
N GLU A 252 -47.53 28.30 -20.08
CA GLU A 252 -48.63 29.18 -19.59
C GLU A 252 -48.14 30.42 -18.78
N GLU A 253 -48.34 31.68 -19.18
CA GLU A 253 -49.52 32.34 -19.72
C GLU A 253 -49.13 33.56 -20.60
N GLU A 254 -49.55 33.57 -21.86
CA GLU A 254 -49.89 34.84 -22.54
C GLU A 254 -50.91 34.54 -23.65
N LYS A 255 -52.21 34.72 -23.32
CA LYS A 255 -53.27 35.24 -24.22
C LYS A 255 -54.65 35.19 -23.57
N LYS A 256 -55.24 36.38 -23.41
CA LYS A 256 -56.66 36.81 -23.64
C LYS A 256 -56.94 38.00 -22.71
N GLU A 257 -57.59 39.09 -23.07
CA GLU A 257 -58.29 39.63 -24.26
C GLU A 257 -58.41 41.16 -23.98
N VAL A 258 -58.38 42.04 -24.98
CA VAL A 258 -59.56 42.80 -25.45
C VAL A 258 -60.64 43.05 -24.40
#